data_AF-A0A9R1N190-F1
#
_entry.id   AF-A0A9R1N190-F1
#
_cell.length_a   1.000
_cell.length_b   1.000
_cell.length_c   1.000
_cell.angle_alpha   90.00
_cell.angle_beta   90.00
_cell.angle_gamma   90.00
#
_symmetry.space_group_name_H-M   'P 1'
#
loop_
_entity.id
_entity.type
_entity.pdbx_description
1 polymer ?
#
loop_
_entity_poly.entity_id
_entity_poly.type
_entity_poly.pdbx_seq_one_letter_code
_entity_poly.pdbx_strand_id
1 'polypeptide(L)'
;MDSSPSASPAAAAAAAAAAPAAGAAAATDRYTFRPGLRWQPEVEEYFASAYGRDHFARISEALAHPSCYSCIRVNTLKSTTDTVMQKLLKLVNQNELSCGFNGLKIGEQNGGEQAHEGSYLVHKCPYSGLENVLFVRGSGPHALHYDGQPGHSMKEIIISRKCAESVLRGAQVYVPGVLACSAHVEKGDMVAVSVAIEQPVKDSGWAVGITRGIVLQGLQSDAHYEERKGLYIGQGIAAMSRAGIFRVLHGVAVEMTERVYKLPSFNDVLEGEIFLQNLPSIVAARVLDPQPGEQILDMCAAPGGKTTAIAILMRDKGEIVALDRSHNKVMGILKLADEMGLSCIRAYKLDALKSVRKAYEERNLGVADNCSEAIVTLAENSGPIRSIIAARVTNAAEDSSTAIVEQTDAKRYVSKADLRKNLRRMRNGTGRSNCSGGRVEDSKGFFPSSFDRVLLDAPCSALGLRPRLFAAEETLESLRKNATYQRRLFDQAVKLVRPGGLIVYSTCTINPGENESLVRYALDTYKFLSLGSQHPKVGGPGIIGSCKLPNKAYTEQWLTEDEAQLVQRFDPSSSLDTMGFFIAKFNVGQKED
;
A
#
# COMPACT_ATOMS: atom_id res chain seq x y z
N MET A 1 24.85 -85.36 10.23
CA MET A 1 25.69 -84.94 9.10
C MET A 1 24.74 -84.65 7.96
N ASP A 2 24.71 -83.38 7.55
CA ASP A 2 24.33 -82.82 6.25
C ASP A 2 23.05 -83.30 5.57
N SER A 3 22.19 -82.47 5.01
CA SER A 3 22.19 -81.01 4.79
C SER A 3 20.80 -80.67 4.21
N SER A 4 20.27 -79.51 4.56
CA SER A 4 18.99 -79.00 4.05
C SER A 4 19.26 -77.71 3.28
N PRO A 5 18.72 -77.50 2.07
CA PRO A 5 18.65 -76.17 1.48
C PRO A 5 17.19 -75.68 1.49
N SER A 6 16.96 -74.54 2.14
CA SER A 6 15.69 -73.81 2.09
C SER A 6 15.88 -72.40 1.53
N ALA A 7 15.02 -72.11 0.54
CA ALA A 7 14.36 -70.86 0.21
C ALA A 7 15.14 -69.53 0.24
N SER A 8 15.21 -68.89 -0.93
CA SER A 8 15.57 -67.49 -1.12
C SER A 8 14.49 -66.53 -0.58
N PRO A 9 14.89 -65.37 -0.04
CA PRO A 9 14.05 -64.18 -0.07
C PRO A 9 14.74 -63.02 -0.79
N ALA A 10 13.98 -62.34 -1.64
CA ALA A 10 14.29 -61.02 -2.16
C ALA A 10 14.13 -59.97 -1.05
N ALA A 11 15.14 -59.15 -0.80
CA ALA A 11 15.04 -57.93 0.01
C ALA A 11 16.14 -56.91 -0.34
N ALA A 12 15.71 -55.66 -0.49
CA ALA A 12 16.41 -54.42 -0.18
C ALA A 12 17.74 -54.10 -0.89
N ALA A 13 17.66 -53.39 -2.02
CA ALA A 13 18.77 -52.57 -2.52
C ALA A 13 18.60 -51.12 -2.02
N ALA A 14 19.41 -50.76 -1.03
CA ALA A 14 19.60 -49.40 -0.56
C ALA A 14 20.50 -48.62 -1.54
N ALA A 15 20.00 -47.50 -2.07
CA ALA A 15 20.79 -46.56 -2.85
C ALA A 15 21.53 -45.61 -1.91
N ALA A 16 22.81 -45.89 -1.67
CA ALA A 16 23.74 -44.97 -1.02
C ALA A 16 24.05 -43.79 -1.96
N ALA A 17 23.52 -42.61 -1.66
CA ALA A 17 23.85 -41.38 -2.35
C ALA A 17 25.26 -40.92 -1.94
N ALA A 18 26.16 -40.85 -2.92
CA ALA A 18 27.50 -40.30 -2.77
C ALA A 18 27.45 -38.80 -2.43
N ALA A 19 28.11 -38.42 -1.34
CA ALA A 19 28.30 -37.03 -0.94
C ALA A 19 29.25 -36.30 -1.92
N PRO A 20 28.89 -35.12 -2.46
CA PRO A 20 29.83 -34.31 -3.21
C PRO A 20 30.69 -33.47 -2.27
N ALA A 21 31.95 -33.30 -2.66
CA ALA A 21 33.04 -32.72 -1.90
C ALA A 21 32.75 -31.34 -1.30
N ALA A 22 32.97 -31.23 0.01
CA ALA A 22 32.97 -30.00 0.77
C ALA A 22 34.15 -29.10 0.36
N GLY A 23 33.89 -28.10 -0.48
CA GLY A 23 34.92 -27.12 -0.86
C GLY A 23 34.45 -25.98 -1.76
N ALA A 24 33.37 -26.14 -2.54
CA ALA A 24 32.90 -25.12 -3.48
C ALA A 24 31.45 -24.62 -3.24
N ALA A 25 30.73 -25.18 -2.26
CA ALA A 25 29.29 -24.94 -2.06
C ALA A 25 28.93 -23.75 -1.14
N ALA A 26 29.92 -23.02 -0.60
CA ALA A 26 29.66 -21.98 0.42
C ALA A 26 29.24 -20.61 -0.15
N ALA A 27 29.49 -20.34 -1.44
CA ALA A 27 29.27 -19.01 -2.04
C ALA A 27 27.85 -18.79 -2.61
N THR A 28 27.04 -19.84 -2.79
CA THR A 28 25.78 -19.78 -3.56
C THR A 28 24.52 -19.46 -2.74
N ASP A 29 24.55 -19.58 -1.41
CA ASP A 29 23.34 -19.40 -0.56
C ASP A 29 23.14 -17.94 -0.06
N ARG A 30 24.12 -17.05 -0.31
CA ARG A 30 24.08 -15.64 0.15
C ARG A 30 23.08 -14.79 -0.65
N TYR A 31 23.16 -14.86 -1.97
CA TYR A 31 22.35 -14.05 -2.90
C TYR A 31 20.98 -14.68 -3.16
N THR A 32 20.23 -14.89 -2.10
CA THR A 32 18.89 -15.48 -2.14
C THR A 32 17.87 -14.48 -1.65
N PHE A 33 16.59 -14.74 -1.96
CA PHE A 33 15.45 -14.06 -1.37
C PHE A 33 14.64 -15.08 -0.57
N ARG A 34 14.79 -15.04 0.75
CA ARG A 34 14.07 -15.89 1.72
C ARG A 34 13.65 -15.01 2.91
N PRO A 35 12.71 -14.09 2.71
CA PRO A 35 12.31 -13.16 3.76
C PRO A 35 11.60 -13.93 4.89
N GLY A 36 12.07 -13.75 6.12
CA GLY A 36 11.41 -14.26 7.32
C GLY A 36 10.84 -13.10 8.14
N LEU A 37 9.53 -13.12 8.39
CA LEU A 37 8.91 -12.14 9.29
C LEU A 37 9.14 -12.54 10.74
N ARG A 38 9.86 -11.69 11.47
CA ARG A 38 10.03 -11.80 12.92
C ARG A 38 8.92 -11.02 13.61
N TRP A 39 8.17 -11.69 14.47
CA TRP A 39 7.13 -11.11 15.31
C TRP A 39 7.61 -11.01 16.75
N GLN A 40 7.00 -10.14 17.55
CA GLN A 40 7.20 -10.20 18.98
C GLN A 40 6.49 -11.45 19.53
N PRO A 41 7.08 -12.19 20.49
CA PRO A 41 6.51 -13.45 20.98
C PRO A 41 5.05 -13.33 21.46
N GLU A 42 4.71 -12.25 22.16
CA GLU A 42 3.34 -12.03 22.64
C GLU A 42 2.33 -11.75 21.50
N VAL A 43 2.79 -11.08 20.45
CA VAL A 43 1.98 -10.76 19.26
C VAL A 43 1.79 -12.02 18.41
N GLU A 44 2.84 -12.82 18.26
CA GLU A 44 2.78 -14.12 17.59
C GLU A 44 1.82 -15.07 18.30
N GLU A 45 1.90 -15.19 19.64
CA GLU A 45 0.98 -16.05 20.39
C GLU A 45 -0.47 -15.54 20.31
N TYR A 46 -0.69 -14.23 20.30
CA TYR A 46 -2.02 -13.64 20.10
C TYR A 46 -2.61 -14.02 18.73
N PHE A 47 -1.84 -13.88 17.65
CA PHE A 47 -2.32 -14.27 16.32
C PHE A 47 -2.43 -15.78 16.16
N ALA A 48 -1.51 -16.56 16.71
CA ALA A 48 -1.60 -18.00 16.74
C ALA A 48 -2.85 -18.48 17.49
N SER A 49 -3.25 -17.78 18.55
CA SER A 49 -4.50 -18.06 19.28
C SER A 49 -5.73 -17.67 18.47
N ALA A 50 -5.64 -16.65 17.61
CA ALA A 50 -6.76 -16.18 16.79
C ALA A 50 -7.00 -17.01 15.52
N TYR A 51 -5.92 -17.38 14.81
CA TYR A 51 -6.00 -18.08 13.52
C TYR A 51 -5.71 -19.58 13.64
N GLY A 52 -5.05 -20.00 14.71
CA GLY A 52 -4.32 -21.27 14.76
C GLY A 52 -2.87 -21.09 14.27
N ARG A 53 -1.93 -21.81 14.90
CA ARG A 53 -0.48 -21.71 14.65
C ARG A 53 -0.12 -21.93 13.17
N ASP A 54 -0.62 -23.00 12.57
CA ASP A 54 -0.29 -23.35 11.18
C ASP A 54 -0.86 -22.34 10.18
N HIS A 55 -2.06 -21.83 10.46
CA HIS A 55 -2.69 -20.83 9.60
C HIS A 55 -1.97 -19.49 9.70
N PHE A 56 -1.64 -19.05 10.91
CA PHE A 56 -0.85 -17.83 11.10
C PHE A 56 0.54 -17.93 10.47
N ALA A 57 1.20 -19.10 10.52
CA ALA A 57 2.47 -19.32 9.84
C ALA A 57 2.35 -19.09 8.32
N ARG A 58 1.30 -19.62 7.67
CA ARG A 58 1.02 -19.37 6.24
C ARG A 58 0.71 -17.90 5.95
N ILE A 59 -0.03 -17.23 6.83
CA ILE A 59 -0.30 -15.79 6.71
C ILE A 59 1.03 -15.01 6.78
N SER A 60 1.88 -15.31 7.76
CA SER A 60 3.19 -14.69 7.95
C SER A 60 4.09 -14.88 6.72
N GLU A 61 4.12 -16.08 6.16
CA GLU A 61 4.85 -16.37 4.92
C GLU A 61 4.29 -15.58 3.73
N ALA A 62 2.97 -15.58 3.53
CA ALA A 62 2.35 -14.84 2.45
C ALA A 62 2.56 -13.31 2.57
N LEU A 63 2.55 -12.77 3.80
CA LEU A 63 2.82 -11.36 4.05
C LEU A 63 4.23 -10.93 3.60
N ALA A 64 5.21 -11.83 3.71
CA ALA A 64 6.58 -11.58 3.31
C ALA A 64 6.77 -11.40 1.79
N HIS A 65 5.77 -11.81 1.00
CA HIS A 65 5.80 -11.85 -0.45
C HIS A 65 4.74 -10.93 -1.06
N PRO A 66 5.03 -10.25 -2.19
CA PRO A 66 4.02 -9.46 -2.90
C PRO A 66 2.97 -10.38 -3.52
N SER A 67 1.80 -9.82 -3.83
CA SER A 67 0.82 -10.49 -4.70
C SER A 67 1.41 -10.69 -6.10
N CYS A 68 1.13 -11.83 -6.73
CA CYS A 68 1.55 -12.18 -8.09
C CYS A 68 0.68 -11.53 -9.17
N TYR A 69 0.02 -10.42 -8.87
CA TYR A 69 -0.70 -9.59 -9.82
C TYR A 69 -0.72 -8.13 -9.39
N SER A 70 -0.87 -7.24 -10.37
CA SER A 70 -1.23 -5.84 -10.15
C SER A 70 -2.71 -5.66 -10.43
N CYS A 71 -3.41 -4.99 -9.51
CA CYS A 71 -4.83 -4.66 -9.65
C CYS A 71 -4.99 -3.19 -10.04
N ILE A 72 -5.77 -2.97 -11.10
CA ILE A 72 -5.97 -1.66 -11.71
C ILE A 72 -7.46 -1.36 -11.71
N ARG A 73 -7.84 -0.21 -11.17
CA ARG A 73 -9.17 0.36 -11.30
C ARG A 73 -9.22 1.28 -12.51
N VAL A 74 -10.18 1.06 -13.39
CA VAL A 74 -10.42 1.91 -14.57
C VAL A 74 -11.34 3.07 -14.20
N ASN A 75 -10.99 4.27 -14.65
CA ASN A 75 -11.86 5.44 -14.60
C ASN A 75 -12.87 5.39 -15.74
N THR A 76 -14.05 4.84 -15.45
CA THR A 76 -15.14 4.64 -16.41
C THR A 76 -15.77 5.93 -16.92
N LEU A 77 -15.44 7.09 -16.33
CA LEU A 77 -15.85 8.40 -16.84
C LEU A 77 -14.98 8.89 -18.01
N LYS A 78 -13.75 8.38 -18.13
CA LYS A 78 -12.81 8.74 -19.20
C LYS A 78 -12.67 7.67 -20.27
N SER A 79 -12.70 6.40 -19.89
CA SER A 79 -12.35 5.28 -20.78
C SER A 79 -13.12 4.01 -20.43
N THR A 80 -13.35 3.14 -21.41
CA THR A 80 -13.96 1.82 -21.15
C THR A 80 -12.90 0.81 -20.72
N THR A 81 -13.29 -0.19 -19.92
CA THR A 81 -12.39 -1.26 -19.48
C THR A 81 -11.71 -1.96 -20.66
N ASP A 82 -12.45 -2.21 -21.74
CA ASP A 82 -11.91 -2.83 -22.96
C ASP A 82 -10.87 -1.96 -23.66
N THR A 83 -11.12 -0.66 -23.76
CA THR A 83 -10.17 0.29 -24.38
C THR A 83 -8.87 0.34 -23.58
N VAL A 84 -8.96 0.44 -22.24
CA VAL A 84 -7.80 0.42 -21.36
C VAL A 84 -7.04 -0.90 -21.47
N MET A 85 -7.75 -2.03 -21.48
CA MET A 85 -7.14 -3.36 -21.65
C MET A 85 -6.35 -3.45 -22.95
N GLN A 86 -6.90 -2.95 -24.07
CA GLN A 86 -6.19 -2.93 -25.35
C GLN A 86 -4.96 -2.00 -25.32
N LYS A 87 -5.05 -0.83 -24.68
CA LYS A 87 -3.90 0.07 -24.50
C LYS A 87 -2.80 -0.61 -23.68
N LEU A 88 -3.15 -1.26 -22.57
CA LEU A 88 -2.19 -1.99 -21.72
C LEU A 88 -1.53 -3.14 -22.47
N LEU A 89 -2.30 -3.94 -23.23
CA LEU A 89 -1.74 -5.04 -24.04
C LEU A 89 -0.74 -4.52 -25.09
N LYS A 90 -1.01 -3.38 -25.72
CA LYS A 90 -0.07 -2.74 -26.66
C LYS A 90 1.23 -2.33 -25.97
N LEU A 91 1.14 -1.67 -24.80
CA LEU A 91 2.32 -1.21 -24.05
C LEU A 91 3.16 -2.38 -23.50
N VAL A 92 2.52 -3.50 -23.15
CA VAL A 92 3.21 -4.74 -22.80
C VAL A 92 3.97 -5.29 -24.01
N ASN A 93 3.32 -5.36 -25.18
CA ASN A 93 3.91 -5.93 -26.40
C ASN A 93 5.02 -5.06 -27.00
N GLN A 94 4.97 -3.73 -26.80
CA GLN A 94 5.96 -2.78 -27.31
C GLN A 94 7.22 -2.67 -26.45
N ASN A 95 7.40 -3.56 -25.46
CA ASN A 95 8.51 -3.53 -24.52
C ASN A 95 8.61 -2.26 -23.64
N GLU A 96 7.58 -1.41 -23.60
CA GLU A 96 7.60 -0.22 -22.72
C GLU A 96 7.32 -0.59 -21.24
N LEU A 97 6.57 -1.68 -21.00
CA LEU A 97 6.45 -2.30 -19.66
C LEU A 97 7.43 -3.46 -19.43
N SER A 98 8.33 -3.78 -20.38
CA SER A 98 9.13 -5.02 -20.33
C SER A 98 10.32 -5.02 -19.37
N CYS A 99 10.62 -3.91 -18.69
CA CYS A 99 11.54 -3.94 -17.52
C CYS A 99 11.05 -4.89 -16.39
N GLY A 100 9.85 -5.47 -16.51
CA GLY A 100 9.36 -6.58 -15.68
C GLY A 100 9.17 -7.92 -16.42
N PHE A 101 9.29 -8.01 -17.75
CA PHE A 101 8.86 -9.17 -18.54
C PHE A 101 9.94 -9.93 -19.33
N ASN A 102 11.23 -9.62 -19.15
CA ASN A 102 12.37 -10.25 -19.85
C ASN A 102 12.55 -11.79 -19.64
N GLY A 103 11.50 -12.56 -19.34
CA GLY A 103 11.56 -14.03 -19.29
C GLY A 103 10.27 -14.78 -19.65
N LEU A 104 9.17 -14.13 -20.05
CA LEU A 104 8.04 -14.85 -20.66
C LEU A 104 8.29 -14.97 -22.17
N LYS A 105 9.06 -15.98 -22.58
CA LYS A 105 9.08 -16.39 -23.99
C LYS A 105 7.68 -16.90 -24.35
N ILE A 106 7.02 -16.22 -25.30
CA ILE A 106 5.88 -16.81 -26.00
C ILE A 106 6.45 -17.99 -26.78
N GLY A 107 6.19 -19.20 -26.30
CA GLY A 107 6.54 -20.40 -27.04
C GLY A 107 5.64 -20.47 -28.27
N GLU A 108 6.20 -20.22 -29.45
CA GLU A 108 5.62 -20.72 -30.70
C GLU A 108 5.68 -22.25 -30.63
N GLN A 109 4.56 -22.89 -30.29
CA GLN A 109 4.42 -24.33 -30.49
C GLN A 109 3.85 -24.57 -31.89
N ASN A 110 4.65 -25.26 -32.69
CA ASN A 110 4.25 -25.89 -33.94
C ASN A 110 3.06 -26.85 -33.71
N GLY A 111 2.14 -26.80 -34.67
CA GLY A 111 0.99 -27.68 -34.93
C GLY A 111 0.74 -28.90 -34.02
N GLY A 112 -0.44 -28.89 -33.39
CA GLY A 112 -1.09 -30.07 -32.81
C GLY A 112 -2.39 -29.67 -32.11
N GLU A 113 -3.52 -30.17 -32.60
CA GLU A 113 -4.85 -29.91 -32.07
C GLU A 113 -5.00 -30.40 -30.62
N GLN A 114 -4.78 -29.51 -29.66
CA GLN A 114 -5.36 -29.52 -28.31
C GLN A 114 -5.45 -28.06 -27.87
N ALA A 115 -6.65 -27.62 -27.45
CA ALA A 115 -6.95 -26.23 -27.12
C ALA A 115 -6.06 -25.71 -25.99
N HIS A 116 -4.96 -25.03 -26.35
CA HIS A 116 -4.00 -24.49 -25.40
C HIS A 116 -4.46 -23.14 -24.85
N GLU A 117 -4.59 -23.13 -23.53
CA GLU A 117 -4.80 -22.04 -22.59
C GLU A 117 -3.74 -20.92 -22.80
N GLY A 118 -3.97 -20.07 -23.81
CA GLY A 118 -3.17 -18.86 -24.03
C GLY A 118 -3.39 -17.88 -22.88
N SER A 119 -2.54 -17.95 -21.85
CA SER A 119 -2.62 -17.13 -20.63
C SER A 119 -2.59 -15.63 -20.96
N TYR A 120 -3.75 -15.01 -21.06
CA TYR A 120 -3.89 -13.56 -21.18
C TYR A 120 -3.23 -12.85 -19.99
N LEU A 121 -2.14 -12.12 -20.26
CA LEU A 121 -1.39 -11.39 -19.24
C LEU A 121 -2.24 -10.34 -18.52
N VAL A 122 -3.17 -9.72 -19.25
CA VAL A 122 -4.16 -8.79 -18.72
C VAL A 122 -5.53 -9.45 -18.84
N HIS A 123 -6.29 -9.49 -17.74
CA HIS A 123 -7.64 -10.05 -17.74
C HIS A 123 -8.58 -9.21 -16.87
N LYS A 124 -9.88 -9.26 -17.18
CA LYS A 124 -10.92 -8.59 -16.39
C LYS A 124 -11.15 -9.33 -15.08
N CYS A 125 -11.58 -8.59 -14.07
CA CYS A 125 -12.01 -9.18 -12.81
C CYS A 125 -13.24 -10.07 -13.01
N PRO A 126 -13.26 -11.32 -12.50
CA PRO A 126 -14.34 -12.27 -12.74
C PRO A 126 -15.58 -12.02 -11.86
N TYR A 127 -15.46 -11.18 -10.83
CA TYR A 127 -16.54 -10.91 -9.90
C TYR A 127 -17.52 -9.88 -10.47
N SER A 128 -18.82 -10.23 -10.44
CA SER A 128 -19.91 -9.32 -10.79
C SER A 128 -19.86 -8.05 -9.95
N GLY A 129 -20.10 -6.90 -10.58
CA GLY A 129 -20.02 -5.57 -9.96
C GLY A 129 -18.63 -4.96 -9.93
N LEU A 130 -17.60 -5.65 -10.46
CA LEU A 130 -16.21 -5.17 -10.60
C LEU A 130 -15.74 -5.15 -12.06
N GLU A 131 -16.64 -4.83 -12.99
CA GLU A 131 -16.36 -4.83 -14.44
C GLU A 131 -15.34 -3.75 -14.85
N ASN A 132 -15.08 -2.78 -13.97
CA ASN A 132 -14.08 -1.73 -14.14
C ASN A 132 -12.70 -2.10 -13.54
N VAL A 133 -12.48 -3.35 -13.19
CA VAL A 133 -11.23 -3.82 -12.59
C VAL A 133 -10.47 -4.73 -13.57
N LEU A 134 -9.19 -4.43 -13.75
CA LEU A 134 -8.25 -5.20 -14.57
C LEU A 134 -7.15 -5.78 -13.68
N PHE A 135 -6.78 -7.03 -13.95
CA PHE A 135 -5.64 -7.70 -13.37
C PHE A 135 -4.53 -7.83 -14.41
N VAL A 136 -3.31 -7.48 -14.02
CA VAL A 136 -2.10 -7.75 -14.79
C VAL A 136 -1.28 -8.78 -14.03
N ARG A 137 -1.13 -9.97 -14.62
CA ARG A 137 -0.38 -11.07 -13.98
C ARG A 137 1.09 -10.71 -13.86
N GLY A 138 1.65 -10.98 -12.70
CA GLY A 138 3.09 -11.02 -12.44
C GLY A 138 3.55 -12.45 -12.22
N SER A 139 4.82 -12.61 -11.83
CA SER A 139 5.37 -13.89 -11.44
C SER A 139 6.51 -13.73 -10.43
N GLY A 140 6.73 -14.76 -9.62
CA GLY A 140 7.83 -14.84 -8.65
C GLY A 140 7.46 -15.77 -7.49
N PRO A 141 8.41 -16.08 -6.59
CA PRO A 141 9.79 -15.63 -6.61
C PRO A 141 10.64 -16.37 -7.66
N HIS A 142 11.48 -15.65 -8.39
CA HIS A 142 12.44 -16.20 -9.36
C HIS A 142 13.82 -16.36 -8.70
N ALA A 143 14.47 -17.48 -8.96
CA ALA A 143 15.89 -17.65 -8.63
C ALA A 143 16.73 -16.81 -9.60
N LEU A 144 17.65 -16.01 -9.07
CA LEU A 144 18.52 -15.14 -9.86
C LEU A 144 19.97 -15.60 -9.75
N HIS A 145 20.69 -15.51 -10.85
CA HIS A 145 22.12 -15.86 -10.92
C HIS A 145 22.94 -14.57 -10.80
N TYR A 146 23.62 -14.43 -9.68
CA TYR A 146 24.51 -13.32 -9.40
C TYR A 146 25.93 -13.71 -9.82
N ASP A 147 26.16 -13.72 -11.12
CA ASP A 147 27.45 -14.12 -11.70
C ASP A 147 28.48 -13.01 -11.50
N GLY A 148 29.37 -13.20 -10.53
CA GLY A 148 30.63 -12.48 -10.46
C GLY A 148 31.66 -13.20 -11.32
N GLN A 149 32.43 -12.48 -12.15
CA GLN A 149 33.64 -13.07 -12.73
C GLN A 149 34.55 -13.56 -11.59
N PRO A 150 35.25 -14.70 -11.75
CA PRO A 150 36.17 -15.19 -10.73
C PRO A 150 37.20 -14.10 -10.38
N GLY A 151 37.17 -13.62 -9.13
CA GLY A 151 38.09 -12.59 -8.63
C GLY A 151 37.55 -11.15 -8.61
N HIS A 152 36.31 -10.88 -9.02
CA HIS A 152 35.67 -9.56 -8.88
C HIS A 152 34.47 -9.65 -7.93
N SER A 153 34.49 -8.86 -6.83
CA SER A 153 33.31 -8.71 -5.97
C SER A 153 32.24 -7.94 -6.73
N MET A 154 31.02 -8.48 -6.72
CA MET A 154 29.88 -7.81 -7.35
C MET A 154 29.63 -6.48 -6.65
N LYS A 155 29.35 -5.43 -7.43
CA LYS A 155 28.98 -4.14 -6.86
C LYS A 155 27.60 -4.26 -6.22
N GLU A 156 27.43 -3.72 -5.02
CA GLU A 156 26.21 -3.86 -4.23
C GLU A 156 25.61 -2.48 -3.93
N ILE A 157 24.28 -2.43 -3.90
CA ILE A 157 23.50 -1.29 -3.42
C ILE A 157 22.52 -1.80 -2.36
N ILE A 158 22.54 -1.12 -1.20
CA ILE A 158 21.61 -1.37 -0.11
C ILE A 158 20.55 -0.27 -0.12
N ILE A 159 19.29 -0.69 -0.16
CA ILE A 159 18.13 0.20 -0.13
C ILE A 159 17.35 0.05 1.17
N SER A 160 16.60 1.09 1.52
CA SER A 160 15.66 1.05 2.64
C SER A 160 14.54 0.03 2.42
N ARG A 161 14.01 -0.53 3.51
CA ARG A 161 12.87 -1.45 3.48
C ARG A 161 11.68 -0.96 2.66
N LYS A 162 11.22 0.29 2.86
CA LYS A 162 10.07 0.84 2.10
C LYS A 162 10.35 0.94 0.59
N CYS A 163 11.60 1.23 0.22
CA CYS A 163 12.01 1.21 -1.18
C CYS A 163 11.97 -0.22 -1.72
N ALA A 164 12.48 -1.19 -0.97
CA ALA A 164 12.44 -2.60 -1.35
C ALA A 164 11.03 -3.14 -1.54
N GLU A 165 10.12 -2.85 -0.62
CA GLU A 165 8.70 -3.23 -0.72
C GLU A 165 8.00 -2.61 -1.95
N SER A 166 8.52 -1.50 -2.48
CA SER A 166 8.05 -0.87 -3.72
C SER A 166 8.69 -1.50 -4.97
N VAL A 167 9.99 -1.82 -4.91
CA VAL A 167 10.73 -2.49 -5.99
C VAL A 167 10.20 -3.90 -6.23
N LEU A 168 9.87 -4.63 -5.16
CA LEU A 168 9.21 -5.94 -5.21
C LEU A 168 7.82 -5.88 -5.89
N ARG A 169 7.21 -4.69 -5.97
CA ARG A 169 5.96 -4.41 -6.70
C ARG A 169 6.17 -3.85 -8.11
N GLY A 170 7.41 -3.90 -8.63
CA GLY A 170 7.74 -3.46 -10.00
C GLY A 170 8.33 -2.05 -10.12
N ALA A 171 8.54 -1.33 -9.02
CA ALA A 171 9.18 0.00 -9.07
C ALA A 171 10.68 -0.08 -9.41
N GLN A 172 11.23 1.02 -9.94
CA GLN A 172 12.68 1.23 -10.03
C GLN A 172 13.25 1.66 -8.67
N VAL A 173 14.57 1.60 -8.51
CA VAL A 173 15.23 2.14 -7.30
C VAL A 173 15.45 3.63 -7.51
N TYR A 174 14.74 4.45 -6.74
CA TYR A 174 14.92 5.90 -6.75
C TYR A 174 15.94 6.35 -5.71
N VAL A 175 16.62 7.46 -6.00
CA VAL A 175 17.67 8.08 -5.18
C VAL A 175 17.31 8.17 -3.68
N PRO A 176 16.10 8.62 -3.27
CA PRO A 176 15.77 8.71 -1.84
C PRO A 176 15.79 7.37 -1.10
N GLY A 177 15.61 6.26 -1.81
CA GLY A 177 15.56 4.92 -1.24
C GLY A 177 16.92 4.29 -0.96
N VAL A 178 18.00 4.80 -1.57
CA VAL A 178 19.35 4.25 -1.43
C VAL A 178 19.99 4.65 -0.10
N LEU A 179 20.54 3.67 0.63
CA LEU A 179 21.22 3.88 1.91
C LEU A 179 22.74 3.72 1.78
N ALA A 180 23.21 2.65 1.16
CA ALA A 180 24.63 2.38 0.98
C ALA A 180 24.91 1.82 -0.41
N CYS A 181 26.15 1.95 -0.86
CA CYS A 181 26.56 1.59 -2.22
C CYS A 181 28.08 1.36 -2.26
N SER A 182 28.54 0.38 -3.04
CA SER A 182 29.98 0.10 -3.22
C SER A 182 30.78 1.33 -3.67
N ALA A 183 32.05 1.40 -3.27
CA ALA A 183 32.90 2.59 -3.45
C ALA A 183 33.02 3.08 -4.91
N HIS A 184 33.07 2.16 -5.87
CA HIS A 184 33.38 2.43 -7.28
C HIS A 184 32.19 2.16 -8.22
N VAL A 185 30.97 2.45 -7.76
CA VAL A 185 29.79 2.41 -8.63
C VAL A 185 29.76 3.64 -9.51
N GLU A 186 29.83 3.41 -10.81
CA GLU A 186 29.69 4.34 -11.91
C GLU A 186 28.40 4.06 -12.68
N LYS A 187 27.97 5.05 -13.47
CA LYS A 187 26.82 4.87 -14.35
C LYS A 187 27.09 3.74 -15.35
N GLY A 188 26.15 2.82 -15.52
CA GLY A 188 26.25 1.67 -16.41
C GLY A 188 26.74 0.39 -15.71
N ASP A 189 27.18 0.46 -14.47
CA ASP A 189 27.58 -0.73 -13.72
C ASP A 189 26.39 -1.64 -13.40
N MET A 190 26.61 -2.94 -13.54
CA MET A 190 25.73 -3.96 -12.98
C MET A 190 25.89 -4.01 -11.45
N VAL A 191 24.77 -3.93 -10.73
CA VAL A 191 24.73 -3.90 -9.27
C VAL A 191 23.69 -4.89 -8.72
N ALA A 192 24.06 -5.60 -7.65
CA ALA A 192 23.12 -6.36 -6.85
C ALA A 192 22.39 -5.44 -5.86
N VAL A 193 21.08 -5.63 -5.73
CA VAL A 193 20.24 -4.81 -4.86
C VAL A 193 19.76 -5.65 -3.67
N SER A 194 20.07 -5.18 -2.48
CA SER A 194 19.72 -5.80 -1.20
C SER A 194 19.01 -4.84 -0.27
N VAL A 195 18.32 -5.40 0.73
CA VAL A 195 17.47 -4.64 1.65
C VAL A 195 18.14 -4.46 3.01
N ALA A 196 18.07 -3.25 3.55
CA ALA A 196 18.35 -3.01 4.96
C ALA A 196 17.07 -3.16 5.80
N ILE A 197 17.09 -4.10 6.74
CA ILE A 197 16.00 -4.35 7.69
C ILE A 197 16.42 -3.85 9.07
N GLU A 198 15.44 -3.38 9.84
CA GLU A 198 15.62 -2.92 11.22
C GLU A 198 16.10 -4.06 12.16
N GLN A 199 17.10 -3.75 12.99
CA GLN A 199 17.70 -4.64 13.99
C GLN A 199 17.41 -4.13 15.42
N PRO A 200 17.40 -5.02 16.43
CA PRO A 200 17.16 -4.63 17.81
C PRO A 200 18.34 -3.81 18.38
N VAL A 201 18.03 -2.72 19.07
CA VAL A 201 18.99 -1.86 19.77
C VAL A 201 18.88 -2.07 21.29
N LYS A 202 20.00 -1.94 22.02
CA LYS A 202 20.11 -2.23 23.46
C LYS A 202 19.08 -1.52 24.36
N ASP A 203 18.51 -0.39 23.93
CA ASP A 203 17.59 0.43 24.73
C ASP A 203 16.11 0.32 24.28
N SER A 204 15.63 -0.88 23.94
CA SER A 204 14.24 -1.16 23.54
C SER A 204 13.77 -0.35 22.31
N GLY A 205 14.44 -0.56 21.18
CA GLY A 205 14.06 0.05 19.90
C GLY A 205 14.59 -0.71 18.71
N TRP A 206 14.13 -0.31 17.52
CA TRP A 206 14.53 -0.89 16.24
C TRP A 206 15.26 0.15 15.41
N ALA A 207 16.43 -0.19 14.89
CA ALA A 207 17.19 0.69 14.00
C ALA A 207 17.83 -0.11 12.88
N VAL A 208 17.88 0.48 11.69
CA VAL A 208 18.48 -0.14 10.50
C VAL A 208 20.00 -0.32 10.66
N GLY A 209 20.66 0.41 11.56
CA GLY A 209 22.11 0.35 11.75
C GLY A 209 22.94 0.92 10.59
N ILE A 210 22.30 1.27 9.46
CA ILE A 210 22.94 1.81 8.26
C ILE A 210 22.55 3.29 8.08
N THR A 211 23.55 4.16 8.10
CA THR A 211 23.37 5.58 7.77
C THR A 211 23.51 5.80 6.26
N ARG A 212 22.66 6.69 5.70
CA ARG A 212 22.72 7.04 4.27
C ARG A 212 24.11 7.58 3.91
N GLY A 213 24.74 6.98 2.89
CA GLY A 213 26.06 7.35 2.39
C GLY A 213 27.18 6.41 2.84
N ILE A 214 26.90 5.31 3.54
CA ILE A 214 27.92 4.29 3.84
C ILE A 214 28.52 3.73 2.54
N VAL A 215 29.83 3.47 2.58
CA VAL A 215 30.59 2.84 1.49
C VAL A 215 30.69 1.34 1.80
N LEU A 216 30.32 0.50 0.84
CA LEU A 216 30.47 -0.95 0.95
C LEU A 216 31.78 -1.37 0.28
N GLN A 217 32.54 -2.24 0.95
CA GLN A 217 33.77 -2.81 0.37
C GLN A 217 33.48 -4.14 -0.34
N GLY A 218 32.33 -4.76 -0.06
CA GLY A 218 31.93 -6.04 -0.67
C GLY A 218 32.74 -7.22 -0.15
N LEU A 219 33.41 -7.04 0.99
CA LEU A 219 34.26 -8.04 1.63
C LEU A 219 33.48 -8.76 2.73
N GLN A 220 33.85 -10.01 3.02
CA GLN A 220 33.27 -10.77 4.15
C GLN A 220 33.46 -10.06 5.50
N SER A 221 34.45 -9.18 5.61
CA SER A 221 34.71 -8.34 6.78
C SER A 221 33.74 -7.16 6.94
N ASP A 222 32.87 -6.88 5.96
CA ASP A 222 31.88 -5.82 6.09
C ASP A 222 30.91 -6.16 7.23
N ALA A 223 30.69 -5.22 8.15
CA ALA A 223 29.84 -5.43 9.33
C ALA A 223 28.42 -5.95 9.00
N HIS A 224 27.92 -5.62 7.82
CA HIS A 224 26.57 -5.97 7.36
C HIS A 224 26.55 -7.19 6.42
N TYR A 225 27.69 -7.84 6.16
CA TYR A 225 27.83 -8.85 5.10
C TYR A 225 26.84 -10.02 5.25
N GLU A 226 26.73 -10.55 6.47
CA GLU A 226 25.84 -11.67 6.83
C GLU A 226 24.39 -11.24 7.08
N GLU A 227 24.17 -10.03 7.60
CA GLU A 227 22.83 -9.48 7.88
C GLU A 227 21.94 -9.40 6.63
N ARG A 228 22.54 -9.40 5.44
CA ARG A 228 21.87 -9.32 4.14
C ARG A 228 21.56 -10.69 3.53
N LYS A 229 22.00 -11.79 4.15
CA LYS A 229 21.75 -13.14 3.63
C LYS A 229 20.23 -13.36 3.50
N GLY A 230 19.78 -13.75 2.32
CA GLY A 230 18.36 -13.97 2.05
C GLY A 230 17.54 -12.70 1.74
N LEU A 231 18.16 -11.53 1.60
CA LEU A 231 17.50 -10.24 1.38
C LEU A 231 17.88 -9.57 0.04
N TYR A 232 18.33 -10.33 -0.94
CA TYR A 232 18.62 -9.82 -2.28
C TYR A 232 17.38 -9.86 -3.14
N ILE A 233 16.96 -8.72 -3.69
CA ILE A 233 15.67 -8.59 -4.39
C ILE A 233 15.81 -8.50 -5.92
N GLY A 234 17.03 -8.39 -6.42
CA GLY A 234 17.30 -8.31 -7.84
C GLY A 234 18.65 -7.71 -8.20
N GLN A 235 18.86 -7.56 -9.51
CA GLN A 235 19.98 -6.87 -10.12
C GLN A 235 19.48 -5.74 -11.01
N GLY A 236 20.33 -4.75 -11.21
CA GLY A 236 20.04 -3.66 -12.13
C GLY A 236 21.29 -2.93 -12.59
N ILE A 237 21.07 -1.97 -13.48
CA ILE A 237 22.11 -1.08 -14.00
C ILE A 237 22.06 0.22 -13.21
N ALA A 238 23.20 0.65 -12.67
CA ALA A 238 23.31 1.93 -12.01
C ALA A 238 23.06 3.08 -13.01
N ALA A 239 22.01 3.86 -12.79
CA ALA A 239 21.68 5.00 -13.64
C ALA A 239 22.56 6.24 -13.35
N MET A 240 23.23 6.24 -12.19
CA MET A 240 24.09 7.32 -11.71
C MET A 240 25.31 6.75 -11.00
N SER A 241 26.41 7.50 -10.98
CA SER A 241 27.55 7.16 -10.11
C SER A 241 27.18 7.33 -8.64
N ARG A 242 27.96 6.70 -7.76
CA ARG A 242 27.82 6.85 -6.30
C ARG A 242 27.79 8.32 -5.87
N ALA A 243 28.70 9.13 -6.42
CA ALA A 243 28.74 10.57 -6.12
C ALA A 243 27.43 11.26 -6.52
N GLY A 244 26.83 10.88 -7.65
CA GLY A 244 25.52 11.35 -8.08
C GLY A 244 24.41 10.97 -7.09
N ILE A 245 24.29 9.68 -6.78
CA ILE A 245 23.23 9.11 -5.91
C ILE A 245 23.14 9.84 -4.56
N PHE A 246 24.27 10.21 -3.97
CA PHE A 246 24.29 10.88 -2.65
C PHE A 246 24.34 12.41 -2.71
N ARG A 247 24.38 13.01 -3.91
CA ARG A 247 24.32 14.48 -4.10
C ARG A 247 22.93 14.96 -4.55
N VAL A 248 22.26 14.22 -5.43
CA VAL A 248 20.95 14.61 -5.95
C VAL A 248 19.80 14.26 -4.99
N LEU A 249 18.66 14.91 -5.17
CA LEU A 249 17.47 14.72 -4.31
C LEU A 249 16.45 13.74 -4.90
N HIS A 250 16.42 13.59 -6.22
CA HIS A 250 15.46 12.78 -6.96
C HIS A 250 16.12 12.17 -8.20
N GLY A 251 15.42 11.25 -8.84
CA GLY A 251 15.91 10.51 -10.01
C GLY A 251 16.03 9.01 -9.75
N VAL A 252 16.17 8.25 -10.84
CA VAL A 252 16.42 6.82 -10.79
C VAL A 252 17.88 6.60 -10.42
N ALA A 253 18.13 5.78 -9.40
CA ALA A 253 19.47 5.37 -8.99
C ALA A 253 19.86 4.03 -9.62
N VAL A 254 18.91 3.08 -9.71
CA VAL A 254 19.11 1.78 -10.35
C VAL A 254 17.90 1.45 -11.22
N GLU A 255 18.17 1.15 -12.48
CA GLU A 255 17.22 0.54 -13.41
C GLU A 255 17.29 -0.97 -13.23
N MET A 256 16.30 -1.54 -12.57
CA MET A 256 16.25 -2.98 -12.28
C MET A 256 16.01 -3.77 -13.56
N THR A 257 16.92 -4.68 -13.87
CA THR A 257 16.89 -5.54 -15.07
C THR A 257 16.43 -6.95 -14.74
N GLU A 258 16.87 -7.48 -13.61
CA GLU A 258 16.47 -8.79 -13.09
C GLU A 258 15.85 -8.67 -11.71
N ARG A 259 14.70 -9.31 -11.50
CA ARG A 259 13.91 -9.16 -10.29
C ARG A 259 13.46 -10.52 -9.78
N VAL A 260 13.44 -10.66 -8.46
CA VAL A 260 12.84 -11.84 -7.81
C VAL A 260 11.34 -11.87 -8.09
N TYR A 261 10.68 -10.71 -8.11
CA TYR A 261 9.29 -10.58 -8.53
C TYR A 261 9.19 -9.74 -9.80
N LYS A 262 8.63 -10.35 -10.84
CA LYS A 262 8.40 -9.78 -12.16
C LYS A 262 6.98 -9.22 -12.19
N LEU A 263 6.86 -7.97 -11.75
CA LEU A 263 5.64 -7.17 -11.84
C LEU A 263 5.89 -5.95 -12.73
N PRO A 264 4.90 -5.55 -13.56
CA PRO A 264 5.03 -4.36 -14.39
C PRO A 264 5.12 -3.08 -13.57
N SER A 265 5.84 -2.09 -14.09
CA SER A 265 5.78 -0.73 -13.57
C SER A 265 4.67 0.05 -14.26
N PHE A 266 3.89 0.81 -13.48
CA PHE A 266 2.80 1.64 -13.99
C PHE A 266 3.01 3.13 -13.68
N ASN A 267 4.27 3.53 -13.48
CA ASN A 267 4.59 4.93 -13.29
C ASN A 267 4.33 5.70 -14.59
N ASP A 268 3.54 6.78 -14.52
CA ASP A 268 3.17 7.64 -15.66
C ASP A 268 2.47 6.90 -16.82
N VAL A 269 1.78 5.79 -16.52
CA VAL A 269 1.01 5.02 -17.51
C VAL A 269 -0.47 5.39 -17.45
N LEU A 270 -1.04 5.81 -18.58
CA LEU A 270 -2.48 6.09 -18.74
C LEU A 270 -3.05 7.01 -17.64
N GLU A 271 -2.36 8.11 -17.37
CA GLU A 271 -2.68 9.04 -16.29
C GLU A 271 -4.15 9.50 -16.35
N GLY A 272 -4.84 9.43 -15.21
CA GLY A 272 -6.26 9.76 -15.08
C GLY A 272 -7.25 8.72 -15.67
N GLU A 273 -6.83 7.84 -16.58
CA GLU A 273 -7.66 6.72 -17.08
C GLU A 273 -7.61 5.51 -16.14
N ILE A 274 -6.50 5.32 -15.41
CA ILE A 274 -6.30 4.18 -14.50
C ILE A 274 -5.81 4.61 -13.12
N PHE A 275 -6.07 3.77 -12.13
CA PHE A 275 -5.54 3.92 -10.77
C PHE A 275 -5.11 2.56 -10.21
N LEU A 276 -3.87 2.46 -9.72
CA LEU A 276 -3.40 1.25 -9.05
C LEU A 276 -4.01 1.14 -7.66
N GLN A 277 -4.78 0.08 -7.44
CA GLN A 277 -5.50 -0.11 -6.18
C GLN A 277 -5.70 -1.58 -5.91
N ASN A 278 -5.40 -2.01 -4.69
CA ASN A 278 -5.60 -3.39 -4.28
C ASN A 278 -7.09 -3.77 -4.36
N LEU A 279 -7.38 -4.99 -4.82
CA LEU A 279 -8.75 -5.51 -4.99
C LEU A 279 -9.65 -5.27 -3.76
N PRO A 280 -9.24 -5.58 -2.51
CA PRO A 280 -10.10 -5.37 -1.35
C PRO A 280 -10.51 -3.91 -1.12
N SER A 281 -9.65 -2.95 -1.49
CA SER A 281 -9.97 -1.52 -1.38
C SER A 281 -11.01 -1.08 -2.41
N ILE A 282 -11.04 -1.69 -3.60
CA ILE A 282 -12.07 -1.46 -4.61
C ILE A 282 -13.40 -2.08 -4.15
N VAL A 283 -13.34 -3.31 -3.61
CA VAL A 283 -14.52 -3.99 -3.02
C VAL A 283 -15.14 -3.14 -1.91
N ALA A 284 -14.34 -2.55 -1.02
CA ALA A 284 -14.88 -1.68 0.05
C ALA A 284 -15.69 -0.49 -0.49
N ALA A 285 -15.21 0.17 -1.56
CA ALA A 285 -15.95 1.25 -2.21
C ALA A 285 -17.24 0.74 -2.90
N ARG A 286 -17.22 -0.48 -3.46
CA ARG A 286 -18.40 -1.08 -4.10
C ARG A 286 -19.45 -1.53 -3.08
N VAL A 287 -19.03 -2.07 -1.93
CA VAL A 287 -19.88 -2.51 -0.82
C VAL A 287 -20.63 -1.34 -0.16
N LEU A 288 -20.04 -0.14 -0.19
CA LEU A 288 -20.70 1.10 0.24
C LEU A 288 -21.93 1.43 -0.62
N ASP A 289 -21.95 0.95 -1.87
CA ASP A 289 -23.02 1.12 -2.85
C ASP A 289 -23.53 2.57 -2.97
N PRO A 290 -22.63 3.51 -3.31
CA PRO A 290 -22.94 4.93 -3.38
C PRO A 290 -23.86 5.23 -4.58
N GLN A 291 -24.93 6.01 -4.37
CA GLN A 291 -25.84 6.39 -5.46
C GLN A 291 -25.57 7.81 -5.96
N PRO A 292 -25.78 8.08 -7.26
CA PRO A 292 -25.73 9.43 -7.80
C PRO A 292 -26.67 10.38 -7.06
N GLY A 293 -26.16 11.54 -6.63
CA GLY A 293 -26.91 12.58 -5.92
C GLY A 293 -26.83 12.51 -4.40
N GLU A 294 -26.27 11.45 -3.83
CA GLU A 294 -26.11 11.31 -2.38
C GLU A 294 -24.96 12.16 -1.82
N GLN A 295 -25.00 12.39 -0.51
CA GLN A 295 -23.94 13.00 0.26
C GLN A 295 -23.17 11.93 1.05
N ILE A 296 -21.90 11.76 0.72
CA ILE A 296 -21.05 10.69 1.26
C ILE A 296 -19.88 11.27 2.03
N LEU A 297 -19.55 10.66 3.17
CA LEU A 297 -18.39 11.01 3.97
C LEU A 297 -17.32 9.93 3.87
N ASP A 298 -16.10 10.32 3.50
CA ASP A 298 -14.88 9.52 3.68
C ASP A 298 -14.05 10.13 4.82
N MET A 299 -14.06 9.48 5.98
CA MET A 299 -13.50 10.05 7.22
C MET A 299 -11.97 10.07 7.27
N CYS A 300 -11.31 9.23 6.49
CA CYS A 300 -9.86 9.02 6.52
C CYS A 300 -9.35 8.80 5.08
N ALA A 301 -9.55 9.80 4.24
CA ALA A 301 -9.59 9.65 2.80
C ALA A 301 -8.23 9.45 2.13
N ALA A 302 -7.14 9.96 2.71
CA ALA A 302 -5.87 10.03 1.99
C ALA A 302 -5.23 8.65 1.78
N PRO A 303 -4.71 8.36 0.57
CA PRO A 303 -4.41 9.29 -0.53
C PRO A 303 -5.57 9.59 -1.51
N GLY A 304 -6.78 9.09 -1.29
CA GLY A 304 -7.96 9.39 -2.12
C GLY A 304 -8.39 8.25 -3.06
N GLY A 305 -7.77 7.07 -2.95
CA GLY A 305 -8.06 5.95 -3.85
C GLY A 305 -9.50 5.42 -3.73
N LYS A 306 -10.04 5.32 -2.51
CA LYS A 306 -11.44 4.93 -2.27
C LYS A 306 -12.39 6.09 -2.55
N THR A 307 -12.04 7.31 -2.15
CA THR A 307 -12.79 8.54 -2.43
C THR A 307 -13.07 8.72 -3.93
N THR A 308 -12.04 8.59 -4.78
CA THR A 308 -12.20 8.69 -6.24
C THR A 308 -12.93 7.49 -6.83
N ALA A 309 -12.84 6.30 -6.23
CA ALA A 309 -13.65 5.15 -6.63
C ALA A 309 -15.14 5.41 -6.38
N ILE A 310 -15.50 5.96 -5.23
CA ILE A 310 -16.86 6.37 -4.88
C ILE A 310 -17.38 7.42 -5.86
N ALA A 311 -16.59 8.44 -6.18
CA ALA A 311 -16.95 9.48 -7.13
C ALA A 311 -17.29 8.93 -8.53
N ILE A 312 -16.47 7.98 -9.01
CA ILE A 312 -16.71 7.31 -10.30
C ILE A 312 -17.98 6.46 -10.26
N LEU A 313 -18.25 5.75 -9.16
CA LEU A 313 -19.51 4.99 -8.99
C LEU A 313 -20.74 5.90 -8.97
N MET A 314 -20.64 7.09 -8.37
CA MET A 314 -21.69 8.12 -8.37
C MET A 314 -21.81 8.87 -9.71
N ARG A 315 -20.99 8.54 -10.70
CA ARG A 315 -20.87 9.24 -11.98
C ARG A 315 -20.61 10.74 -11.83
N ASP A 316 -19.81 11.11 -10.83
CA ASP A 316 -19.49 12.49 -10.46
C ASP A 316 -20.74 13.36 -10.14
N LYS A 317 -21.84 12.73 -9.69
CA LYS A 317 -23.08 13.41 -9.29
C LYS A 317 -23.35 13.23 -7.80
N GLY A 318 -23.55 14.32 -7.07
CA GLY A 318 -23.73 14.33 -5.61
C GLY A 318 -22.57 15.07 -4.94
N GLU A 319 -22.27 14.73 -3.70
CA GLU A 319 -21.17 15.34 -2.95
C GLU A 319 -20.43 14.29 -2.11
N ILE A 320 -19.09 14.30 -2.21
CA ILE A 320 -18.22 13.48 -1.38
C ILE A 320 -17.37 14.39 -0.52
N VAL A 321 -17.55 14.31 0.79
CA VAL A 321 -16.74 14.99 1.78
C VAL A 321 -15.59 14.07 2.19
N ALA A 322 -14.35 14.48 1.88
CA ALA A 322 -13.15 13.72 2.16
C ALA A 322 -12.32 14.38 3.27
N LEU A 323 -12.06 13.67 4.37
CA LEU A 323 -11.35 14.21 5.53
C LEU A 323 -9.96 13.57 5.68
N ASP A 324 -8.96 14.40 6.01
CA ASP A 324 -7.70 13.91 6.58
C ASP A 324 -7.11 14.97 7.53
N ARG A 325 -6.40 14.51 8.56
CA ARG A 325 -5.78 15.40 9.57
C ARG A 325 -4.61 16.21 9.00
N SER A 326 -3.95 15.73 7.95
CA SER A 326 -2.74 16.34 7.38
C SER A 326 -3.03 17.18 6.15
N HIS A 327 -2.58 18.43 6.14
CA HIS A 327 -2.70 19.33 4.99
C HIS A 327 -2.12 18.72 3.70
N ASN A 328 -0.91 18.16 3.76
CA ASN A 328 -0.25 17.58 2.59
C ASN A 328 -1.02 16.36 2.04
N LYS A 329 -1.67 15.60 2.93
CA LYS A 329 -2.50 14.47 2.54
C LYS A 329 -3.78 14.92 1.86
N VAL A 330 -4.41 15.99 2.36
CA VAL A 330 -5.58 16.61 1.71
C VAL A 330 -5.23 17.17 0.34
N MET A 331 -4.09 17.85 0.20
CA MET A 331 -3.61 18.29 -1.11
C MET A 331 -3.39 17.11 -2.07
N GLY A 332 -2.95 15.95 -1.57
CA GLY A 332 -2.84 14.73 -2.36
C GLY A 332 -4.19 14.21 -2.86
N ILE A 333 -5.23 14.26 -2.03
CA ILE A 333 -6.61 13.91 -2.43
C ILE A 333 -7.09 14.84 -3.55
N LEU A 334 -6.90 16.16 -3.39
CA LEU A 334 -7.31 17.15 -4.38
C LEU A 334 -6.57 16.98 -5.71
N LYS A 335 -5.25 16.73 -5.66
CA LYS A 335 -4.44 16.45 -6.85
C LYS A 335 -4.95 15.20 -7.58
N LEU A 336 -5.21 14.13 -6.84
CA LEU A 336 -5.72 12.89 -7.43
C LEU A 336 -7.14 13.07 -8.01
N ALA A 337 -7.99 13.87 -7.36
CA ALA A 337 -9.31 14.19 -7.89
C ALA A 337 -9.22 14.96 -9.22
N ASP A 338 -8.31 15.93 -9.31
CA ASP A 338 -8.03 16.71 -10.53
C ASP A 338 -7.46 15.84 -11.66
N GLU A 339 -6.46 15.00 -11.36
CA GLU A 339 -5.90 14.01 -12.30
C GLU A 339 -7.00 13.07 -12.84
N MET A 340 -7.94 12.66 -12.00
CA MET A 340 -9.08 11.82 -12.37
C MET A 340 -10.22 12.59 -13.06
N GLY A 341 -10.19 13.93 -13.05
CA GLY A 341 -11.22 14.80 -13.62
C GLY A 341 -12.55 14.76 -12.86
N LEU A 342 -12.51 14.70 -11.53
CA LEU A 342 -13.67 14.58 -10.65
C LEU A 342 -13.97 15.91 -9.96
N SER A 343 -15.24 16.30 -9.93
CA SER A 343 -15.70 17.59 -9.39
C SER A 343 -16.56 17.48 -8.13
N CYS A 344 -17.13 16.30 -7.84
CA CYS A 344 -18.00 16.11 -6.67
C CYS A 344 -17.26 15.94 -5.33
N ILE A 345 -15.91 15.94 -5.34
CA ILE A 345 -15.09 15.73 -4.14
C ILE A 345 -14.73 17.07 -3.49
N ARG A 346 -15.13 17.24 -2.22
CA ARG A 346 -14.70 18.33 -1.34
C ARG A 346 -13.81 17.80 -0.23
N ALA A 347 -12.54 18.19 -0.22
CA ALA A 347 -11.57 17.67 0.74
C ALA A 347 -11.21 18.71 1.81
N TYR A 348 -11.28 18.31 3.09
CA TYR A 348 -11.03 19.19 4.23
C TYR A 348 -9.93 18.65 5.12
N LYS A 349 -9.14 19.59 5.67
CA LYS A 349 -8.19 19.29 6.74
C LYS A 349 -8.94 19.26 8.07
N LEU A 350 -9.27 18.07 8.54
CA LEU A 350 -10.04 17.90 9.78
C LEU A 350 -9.60 16.64 10.52
N ASP A 351 -9.48 16.75 11.84
CA ASP A 351 -9.35 15.57 12.71
C ASP A 351 -10.73 14.89 12.76
N ALA A 352 -10.82 13.68 12.21
CA ALA A 352 -12.06 12.92 12.14
C ALA A 352 -12.69 12.67 13.53
N LEU A 353 -11.92 12.69 14.62
CA LEU A 353 -12.45 12.63 16.00
C LEU A 353 -13.21 13.88 16.44
N LYS A 354 -13.12 14.96 15.68
CA LYS A 354 -13.77 16.27 15.91
C LYS A 354 -14.71 16.64 14.76
N SER A 355 -15.15 15.65 14.00
CA SER A 355 -15.97 15.85 12.80
C SER A 355 -17.43 16.17 13.11
N VAL A 356 -17.93 15.83 14.29
CA VAL A 356 -19.29 16.18 14.75
C VAL A 356 -19.29 17.56 15.42
N ARG A 357 -20.15 18.48 14.94
CA ARG A 357 -20.40 19.77 15.60
C ARG A 357 -21.10 19.57 16.93
N LYS A 358 -20.68 20.31 17.95
CA LYS A 358 -21.34 20.32 19.27
C LYS A 358 -22.45 21.38 19.26
N ALA A 359 -23.66 21.00 19.66
CA ALA A 359 -24.84 21.88 19.75
C ALA A 359 -24.63 23.15 20.62
N TYR A 360 -23.61 23.17 21.50
CA TYR A 360 -23.37 24.30 22.40
C TYR A 360 -22.87 25.59 21.71
N GLU A 361 -22.50 25.56 20.42
CA GLU A 361 -22.19 26.77 19.65
C GLU A 361 -23.45 27.53 19.21
N GLU A 362 -24.65 26.98 19.36
CA GLU A 362 -25.92 27.63 19.04
C GLU A 362 -26.26 28.79 20.00
N ARG A 363 -25.75 28.78 21.25
CA ARG A 363 -26.12 29.76 22.28
C ARG A 363 -25.35 31.09 22.25
N ASN A 364 -24.35 31.25 21.40
CA ASN A 364 -23.60 32.51 21.27
C ASN A 364 -23.95 33.33 20.01
N LEU A 365 -24.99 32.93 19.27
CA LEU A 365 -25.54 33.69 18.13
C LEU A 365 -26.99 34.15 18.35
N GLY A 366 -27.50 34.01 19.58
CA GLY A 366 -28.89 34.36 19.91
C GLY A 366 -29.02 35.64 20.71
N VAL A 367 -28.62 36.81 20.16
CA VAL A 367 -29.32 38.11 20.33
C VAL A 367 -28.90 39.03 19.16
N ALA A 368 -29.58 38.90 18.02
CA ALA A 368 -30.00 40.03 17.17
C ALA A 368 -30.76 39.49 15.95
N ASP A 369 -32.00 39.99 15.83
CA ASP A 369 -32.89 40.05 14.68
C ASP A 369 -33.58 38.80 14.11
N ASN A 370 -34.91 38.84 14.30
CA ASN A 370 -35.93 38.16 13.52
C ASN A 370 -35.81 38.54 12.04
N CYS A 371 -35.48 37.57 11.18
CA CYS A 371 -36.11 37.43 9.87
C CYS A 371 -36.01 35.98 9.39
N SER A 372 -37.13 35.48 8.89
CA SER A 372 -37.21 34.21 8.17
C SER A 372 -36.24 34.21 6.99
N GLU A 373 -35.30 33.28 6.93
CA GLU A 373 -34.68 32.96 5.64
C GLU A 373 -34.22 31.51 5.56
N ALA A 374 -34.71 30.88 4.50
CA ALA A 374 -34.38 29.58 3.99
C ALA A 374 -32.87 29.40 3.79
N ILE A 375 -32.45 28.14 3.74
CA ILE A 375 -31.16 27.66 3.27
C ILE A 375 -30.82 28.37 1.95
N VAL A 376 -29.97 29.39 2.00
CA VAL A 376 -29.26 29.92 0.85
C VAL A 376 -27.86 29.35 0.87
N THR A 377 -27.68 28.39 -0.04
CA THR A 377 -26.40 28.01 -0.65
C THR A 377 -25.53 29.25 -0.89
N LEU A 378 -24.41 29.37 -0.16
CA LEU A 378 -23.30 30.23 -0.53
C LEU A 378 -22.57 29.60 -1.73
N ALA A 379 -23.23 29.67 -2.88
CA ALA A 379 -22.65 29.51 -4.19
C ALA A 379 -22.89 30.83 -4.92
N GLU A 380 -22.04 31.83 -4.67
CA GLU A 380 -21.85 33.02 -5.52
C GLU A 380 -20.79 33.92 -4.87
N ASN A 381 -19.52 33.57 -5.05
CA ASN A 381 -18.40 34.50 -5.27
C ASN A 381 -17.08 33.73 -5.44
N SER A 382 -17.03 32.91 -6.49
CA SER A 382 -15.79 32.57 -7.16
C SER A 382 -16.09 32.39 -8.64
N GLY A 383 -15.77 33.40 -9.42
CA GLY A 383 -15.72 33.27 -10.88
C GLY A 383 -14.78 32.13 -11.28
N PRO A 384 -14.89 31.63 -12.52
CA PRO A 384 -14.17 30.45 -12.95
C PRO A 384 -12.65 30.72 -12.93
N ILE A 385 -11.92 30.04 -12.05
CA ILE A 385 -10.45 29.93 -12.16
C ILE A 385 -10.19 29.00 -13.35
N ARG A 386 -10.20 29.56 -14.56
CA ARG A 386 -9.90 28.83 -15.81
C ARG A 386 -8.80 29.49 -16.65
N SER A 387 -7.89 30.27 -16.05
CA SER A 387 -6.91 31.05 -16.84
C SER A 387 -5.48 31.20 -16.30
N ILE A 388 -4.95 30.29 -15.48
CA ILE A 388 -3.53 30.40 -15.00
C ILE A 388 -2.65 29.16 -15.30
N ILE A 389 -3.00 28.30 -16.27
CA ILE A 389 -2.10 27.19 -16.70
C ILE A 389 -1.75 27.23 -18.20
N ALA A 390 -2.17 28.26 -18.94
CA ALA A 390 -1.83 28.39 -20.36
C ALA A 390 -0.99 29.65 -20.64
N ALA A 391 0.29 29.63 -20.27
CA ALA A 391 1.34 30.42 -20.93
C ALA A 391 2.72 30.08 -20.36
N ARG A 392 3.50 29.33 -21.16
CA ARG A 392 4.97 29.34 -21.32
C ARG A 392 5.52 27.93 -21.53
N VAL A 393 5.11 27.33 -22.65
CA VAL A 393 5.96 26.41 -23.40
C VAL A 393 6.35 27.16 -24.66
N THR A 394 7.58 27.66 -24.72
CA THR A 394 8.25 27.96 -25.98
C THR A 394 9.69 27.48 -25.87
N ASN A 395 9.96 26.48 -26.70
CA ASN A 395 11.21 25.94 -27.21
C ASN A 395 12.51 26.70 -26.90
N ALA A 396 13.52 25.96 -26.46
CA ALA A 396 14.90 26.15 -26.91
C ALA A 396 15.62 24.81 -26.86
N ALA A 397 16.06 24.35 -28.03
CA ALA A 397 16.90 23.19 -28.23
C ALA A 397 18.38 23.52 -27.94
N GLU A 398 19.11 22.46 -27.60
CA GLU A 398 20.53 22.15 -27.80
C GLU A 398 21.64 23.19 -27.53
N ASP A 399 22.62 22.65 -26.78
CA ASP A 399 24.07 22.85 -26.86
C ASP A 399 24.80 24.01 -26.17
N SER A 400 25.93 23.57 -25.61
CA SER A 400 27.16 24.29 -25.28
C SER A 400 27.30 24.93 -23.90
N SER A 401 28.31 24.40 -23.23
CA SER A 401 29.17 24.95 -22.18
C SER A 401 29.07 26.44 -21.84
N THR A 402 29.19 26.69 -20.53
CA THR A 402 29.55 27.94 -19.84
C THR A 402 28.51 29.08 -19.83
N ALA A 403 27.85 29.25 -18.67
CA ALA A 403 27.33 30.54 -18.25
C ALA A 403 27.66 30.77 -16.77
N ILE A 404 28.69 31.59 -16.55
CA ILE A 404 29.03 32.23 -15.29
C ILE A 404 27.94 33.26 -15.00
N VAL A 405 27.35 33.23 -13.81
CA VAL A 405 26.54 34.35 -13.29
C VAL A 405 27.39 35.08 -12.27
N GLU A 406 28.03 36.16 -12.71
CA GLU A 406 28.56 37.19 -11.81
C GLU A 406 27.49 38.26 -11.58
N GLN A 407 27.11 38.43 -10.31
CA GLN A 407 26.70 39.71 -9.76
C GLN A 407 27.16 39.77 -8.29
N THR A 408 28.25 40.52 -8.08
CA THR A 408 28.56 41.37 -6.93
C THR A 408 28.30 40.87 -5.51
N ASP A 409 29.39 40.57 -4.81
CA ASP A 409 29.65 40.73 -3.37
C ASP A 409 28.62 40.23 -2.35
N ALA A 410 28.57 38.90 -2.19
CA ALA A 410 28.78 38.20 -0.91
C ALA A 410 28.53 36.70 -1.11
N LYS A 411 29.59 35.87 -1.04
CA LYS A 411 29.46 34.41 -0.98
C LYS A 411 28.77 34.01 0.33
N ARG A 412 27.44 33.96 0.33
CA ARG A 412 26.65 33.48 1.47
C ARG A 412 26.72 31.96 1.53
N TYR A 413 27.60 31.44 2.37
CA TYR A 413 27.67 30.02 2.70
C TYR A 413 26.36 29.61 3.40
N VAL A 414 25.54 28.79 2.72
CA VAL A 414 24.29 28.25 3.29
C VAL A 414 24.61 26.91 3.92
N SER A 415 24.39 26.77 5.23
CA SER A 415 24.72 25.52 5.93
C SER A 415 23.81 24.36 5.46
N LYS A 416 24.30 23.11 5.57
CA LYS A 416 23.46 21.91 5.35
C LYS A 416 22.23 21.87 6.28
N ALA A 417 22.23 22.61 7.39
CA ALA A 417 21.06 22.76 8.27
C ALA A 417 20.04 23.75 7.69
N ASP A 418 20.50 24.81 7.04
CA ASP A 418 19.63 25.80 6.36
C ASP A 418 19.02 25.23 5.09
N LEU A 419 19.76 24.42 4.34
CA LEU A 419 19.20 23.66 3.21
C LEU A 419 18.10 22.70 3.69
N ARG A 420 18.32 22.00 4.81
CA ARG A 420 17.31 21.12 5.44
C ARG A 420 16.12 21.88 6.00
N LYS A 421 16.32 23.08 6.57
CA LYS A 421 15.23 23.99 7.00
C LYS A 421 14.43 24.48 5.80
N ASN A 422 15.09 24.85 4.70
CA ASN A 422 14.41 25.30 3.47
C ASN A 422 13.67 24.17 2.78
N LEU A 423 14.20 22.93 2.77
CA LEU A 423 13.47 21.75 2.30
C LEU A 423 12.28 21.40 3.18
N ARG A 424 12.41 21.51 4.52
CA ARG A 424 11.26 21.38 5.43
C ARG A 424 10.23 22.49 5.20
N ARG A 425 10.66 23.71 4.90
CA ARG A 425 9.78 24.83 4.51
C ARG A 425 9.13 24.60 3.14
N MET A 426 9.81 24.03 2.16
CA MET A 426 9.17 23.70 0.89
C MET A 426 8.19 22.51 1.02
N ARG A 427 8.49 21.53 1.89
CA ARG A 427 7.63 20.36 2.12
C ARG A 427 6.45 20.59 3.06
N ASN A 428 6.58 21.52 4.02
CA ASN A 428 5.54 21.84 5.01
C ASN A 428 4.94 23.25 4.80
N GLY A 429 5.29 23.92 3.69
CA GLY A 429 5.07 25.36 3.53
C GLY A 429 5.99 26.18 4.44
N THR A 430 6.44 27.34 3.96
CA THR A 430 6.92 28.39 4.85
C THR A 430 5.73 28.77 5.73
N GLY A 431 5.83 28.50 7.03
CA GLY A 431 4.73 28.70 7.97
C GLY A 431 3.93 29.98 7.71
N ARG A 432 2.63 29.85 7.93
CA ARG A 432 1.57 30.87 7.97
C ARG A 432 1.29 31.75 6.75
N SER A 433 2.17 31.90 5.74
CA SER A 433 1.83 32.83 4.65
C SER A 433 2.17 32.48 3.21
N ASN A 434 2.87 31.39 2.87
CA ASN A 434 2.98 31.00 1.46
C ASN A 434 3.23 29.49 1.30
N CYS A 435 2.17 28.76 0.97
CA CYS A 435 2.24 27.41 0.43
C CYS A 435 2.07 27.50 -1.09
N SER A 436 2.99 26.91 -1.85
CA SER A 436 2.84 26.78 -3.31
C SER A 436 1.71 25.83 -3.73
N GLY A 437 1.05 25.18 -2.75
CA GLY A 437 -0.25 24.54 -2.89
C GLY A 437 -1.29 25.35 -2.12
N GLY A 438 -2.45 25.58 -2.72
CA GLY A 438 -3.52 26.42 -2.15
C GLY A 438 -3.87 26.12 -0.69
N ARG A 439 -4.52 27.08 -0.03
CA ARG A 439 -5.01 26.89 1.35
C ARG A 439 -6.20 25.93 1.32
N VAL A 440 -6.06 24.79 1.98
CA VAL A 440 -7.18 23.86 2.21
C VAL A 440 -8.17 24.50 3.16
N GLU A 441 -9.46 24.34 2.87
CA GLU A 441 -10.53 24.83 3.74
C GLU A 441 -10.51 24.10 5.10
N ASP A 442 -10.54 24.89 6.17
CA ASP A 442 -10.72 24.37 7.53
C ASP A 442 -12.23 24.29 7.80
N SER A 443 -12.75 23.09 8.09
CA SER A 443 -14.16 22.89 8.47
C SER A 443 -14.32 22.86 10.00
N LYS A 444 -15.41 23.45 10.51
CA LYS A 444 -15.81 23.36 11.93
C LYS A 444 -16.47 22.02 12.30
N GLY A 445 -16.49 21.06 11.37
CA GLY A 445 -17.25 19.81 11.48
C GLY A 445 -18.61 19.90 10.80
N PHE A 446 -19.40 18.84 10.94
CA PHE A 446 -20.70 18.61 10.31
C PHE A 446 -21.77 18.33 11.36
N PHE A 447 -23.03 18.62 11.02
CA PHE A 447 -24.14 18.32 11.91
C PHE A 447 -24.34 16.80 12.05
N PRO A 448 -24.84 16.31 13.20
CA PRO A 448 -25.24 14.92 13.32
C PRO A 448 -26.22 14.51 12.22
N SER A 449 -26.14 13.27 11.78
CA SER A 449 -27.06 12.69 10.79
C SER A 449 -27.16 13.46 9.46
N SER A 450 -26.06 14.05 9.00
CA SER A 450 -26.00 14.80 7.75
C SER A 450 -25.60 13.97 6.52
N PHE A 451 -25.12 12.74 6.68
CA PHE A 451 -24.62 11.94 5.56
C PHE A 451 -25.48 10.71 5.28
N ASP A 452 -25.71 10.43 4.00
CA ASP A 452 -26.42 9.23 3.53
C ASP A 452 -25.57 7.98 3.79
N ARG A 453 -24.26 8.10 3.56
CA ARG A 453 -23.30 7.00 3.72
C ARG A 453 -21.98 7.50 4.31
N VAL A 454 -21.36 6.68 5.14
CA VAL A 454 -20.05 6.94 5.73
C VAL A 454 -19.10 5.80 5.43
N LEU A 455 -17.99 6.10 4.77
CA LEU A 455 -16.82 5.23 4.68
C LEU A 455 -15.84 5.60 5.80
N LEU A 456 -15.52 4.61 6.64
CA LEU A 456 -14.45 4.67 7.62
C LEU A 456 -13.36 3.68 7.23
N ASP A 457 -12.44 4.12 6.37
CA ASP A 457 -11.17 3.43 6.09
C ASP A 457 -10.17 3.76 7.19
N ALA A 458 -10.29 3.09 8.33
CA ALA A 458 -9.66 3.54 9.55
C ALA A 458 -8.13 3.36 9.52
N PRO A 459 -7.35 4.32 10.05
CA PRO A 459 -5.93 4.10 10.27
C PRO A 459 -5.72 2.93 11.23
N CYS A 460 -4.93 1.97 10.80
CA CYS A 460 -4.72 0.70 11.49
C CYS A 460 -3.24 0.35 11.60
N SER A 461 -2.94 -0.75 12.29
CA SER A 461 -1.58 -1.34 12.36
C SER A 461 -1.00 -1.77 11.01
N ALA A 462 -1.82 -1.78 9.96
CA ALA A 462 -1.43 -2.09 8.58
C ALA A 462 -0.70 -3.44 8.41
N LEU A 463 -0.97 -4.40 9.31
CA LEU A 463 -0.34 -5.72 9.33
C LEU A 463 -0.63 -6.58 8.10
N GLY A 464 -1.67 -6.23 7.33
CA GLY A 464 -2.07 -6.94 6.13
C GLY A 464 -1.34 -6.50 4.86
N LEU A 465 -0.56 -5.42 4.88
CA LEU A 465 0.15 -4.92 3.70
C LEU A 465 1.15 -5.95 3.15
N ARG A 466 1.24 -6.04 1.82
CA ARG A 466 2.14 -6.94 1.09
C ARG A 466 2.93 -6.19 0.01
N PRO A 467 4.21 -6.52 -0.19
CA PRO A 467 5.05 -7.34 0.70
C PRO A 467 5.38 -6.58 1.99
N ARG A 468 5.65 -7.31 3.06
CA ARG A 468 6.12 -6.80 4.34
C ARG A 468 7.42 -7.50 4.69
N LEU A 469 8.49 -6.75 4.90
CA LEU A 469 9.80 -7.33 5.23
C LEU A 469 10.13 -7.21 6.73
N PHE A 470 9.28 -6.57 7.52
CA PHE A 470 9.50 -6.36 8.95
C PHE A 470 8.18 -6.25 9.72
N ALA A 471 8.11 -6.91 10.89
CA ALA A 471 6.92 -6.94 11.73
C ALA A 471 7.20 -6.79 13.25
N ALA A 472 8.47 -6.76 13.66
CA ALA A 472 8.83 -6.88 15.08
C ALA A 472 8.62 -5.61 15.91
N GLU A 473 8.28 -4.48 15.30
CA GLU A 473 7.98 -3.22 15.99
C GLU A 473 6.63 -3.25 16.73
N GLU A 474 5.68 -4.06 16.27
CA GLU A 474 4.34 -4.08 16.84
C GLU A 474 4.30 -4.82 18.17
N THR A 475 3.69 -4.18 19.17
CA THR A 475 3.43 -4.72 20.51
C THR A 475 1.93 -4.94 20.71
N LEU A 476 1.53 -5.80 21.64
CA LEU A 476 0.10 -5.93 21.99
C LEU A 476 -0.50 -4.61 22.48
N GLU A 477 0.27 -3.75 23.13
CA GLU A 477 -0.17 -2.42 23.55
C GLU A 477 -0.45 -1.51 22.35
N SER A 478 0.44 -1.48 21.35
CA SER A 478 0.25 -0.75 20.08
C SER A 478 -1.04 -1.18 19.38
N LEU A 479 -1.24 -2.50 19.25
CA LEU A 479 -2.43 -3.07 18.63
C LEU A 479 -3.72 -2.67 19.34
N ARG A 480 -3.75 -2.71 20.68
CA ARG A 480 -4.91 -2.28 21.48
C ARG A 480 -5.16 -0.79 21.39
N LYS A 481 -4.11 0.03 21.32
CA LYS A 481 -4.23 1.48 21.18
C LYS A 481 -4.87 1.84 19.84
N ASN A 482 -4.50 1.15 18.76
CA ASN A 482 -5.12 1.32 17.44
C ASN A 482 -6.60 0.93 17.47
N ALA A 483 -6.95 -0.23 18.04
CA ALA A 483 -8.35 -0.64 18.21
C ALA A 483 -9.18 0.38 18.99
N THR A 484 -8.64 0.88 20.11
CA THR A 484 -9.31 1.91 20.94
C THR A 484 -9.52 3.21 20.16
N TYR A 485 -8.51 3.63 19.38
CA TYR A 485 -8.59 4.81 18.53
C TYR A 485 -9.66 4.66 17.44
N GLN A 486 -9.74 3.48 16.82
CA GLN A 486 -10.73 3.16 15.79
C GLN A 486 -12.17 3.16 16.33
N ARG A 487 -12.40 2.65 17.55
CA ARG A 487 -13.73 2.74 18.20
C ARG A 487 -14.19 4.19 18.30
N ARG A 488 -13.31 5.10 18.74
CA ARG A 488 -13.63 6.53 18.84
C ARG A 488 -13.93 7.17 17.48
N LEU A 489 -13.27 6.72 16.40
CA LEU A 489 -13.59 7.15 15.04
C LEU A 489 -14.94 6.61 14.59
N PHE A 490 -15.22 5.34 14.87
CA PHE A 490 -16.49 4.70 14.57
C PHE A 490 -17.66 5.41 15.27
N ASP A 491 -17.48 5.85 16.51
CA ASP A 491 -18.49 6.64 17.24
C ASP A 491 -18.84 7.95 16.53
N GLN A 492 -17.87 8.58 15.85
CA GLN A 492 -18.16 9.78 15.04
C GLN A 492 -18.88 9.40 13.75
N ALA A 493 -18.52 8.29 13.10
CA ALA A 493 -19.23 7.78 11.93
C ALA A 493 -20.72 7.55 12.22
N VAL A 494 -21.02 6.90 13.36
CA VAL A 494 -22.38 6.62 13.82
C VAL A 494 -23.17 7.89 14.10
N LYS A 495 -22.53 8.95 14.62
CA LYS A 495 -23.18 10.25 14.84
C LYS A 495 -23.49 10.98 13.55
N LEU A 496 -22.62 10.87 12.54
CA LEU A 496 -22.72 11.62 11.28
C LEU A 496 -23.65 10.98 10.25
N VAL A 497 -23.80 9.66 10.26
CA VAL A 497 -24.72 8.96 9.34
C VAL A 497 -26.18 9.21 9.74
N ARG A 498 -27.05 9.42 8.76
CA ARG A 498 -28.50 9.56 8.98
C ARG A 498 -29.17 8.22 9.32
N PRO A 499 -30.32 8.22 10.01
CA PRO A 499 -31.20 7.05 10.06
C PRO A 499 -31.55 6.55 8.65
N GLY A 500 -31.51 5.25 8.43
CA GLY A 500 -31.64 4.62 7.11
C GLY A 500 -30.38 4.69 6.23
N GLY A 501 -29.29 5.30 6.72
CA GLY A 501 -28.00 5.34 6.02
C GLY A 501 -27.16 4.08 6.19
N LEU A 502 -25.94 4.12 5.63
CA LEU A 502 -24.99 3.01 5.67
C LEU A 502 -23.62 3.45 6.21
N ILE A 503 -22.97 2.56 6.96
CA ILE A 503 -21.55 2.70 7.33
C ILE A 503 -20.78 1.53 6.74
N VAL A 504 -19.68 1.79 6.03
CA VAL A 504 -18.67 0.78 5.72
C VAL A 504 -17.41 1.06 6.51
N TYR A 505 -17.03 0.09 7.33
CA TYR A 505 -15.77 0.06 8.06
C TYR A 505 -14.77 -0.83 7.30
N SER A 506 -13.57 -0.34 7.06
CA SER A 506 -12.50 -1.15 6.47
C SER A 506 -11.13 -0.89 7.07
N THR A 507 -10.27 -1.91 7.06
CA THR A 507 -8.87 -1.81 7.48
C THR A 507 -7.96 -2.66 6.59
N CYS A 508 -6.69 -2.27 6.51
CA CYS A 508 -5.62 -3.07 5.91
C CYS A 508 -4.82 -3.88 6.93
N THR A 509 -5.46 -4.35 8.01
CA THR A 509 -4.82 -5.16 9.05
C THR A 509 -5.43 -6.55 9.16
N ILE A 510 -4.61 -7.50 9.59
CA ILE A 510 -5.08 -8.83 10.01
C ILE A 510 -5.52 -8.84 11.47
N ASN A 511 -5.32 -7.77 12.24
CA ASN A 511 -5.58 -7.79 13.68
C ASN A 511 -7.07 -7.97 14.03
N PRO A 512 -7.49 -9.06 14.70
CA PRO A 512 -8.88 -9.24 15.11
C PRO A 512 -9.40 -8.19 16.10
N GLY A 513 -8.51 -7.64 16.94
CA GLY A 513 -8.84 -6.57 17.88
C GLY A 513 -9.26 -5.26 17.19
N GLU A 514 -8.76 -5.02 15.96
CA GLU A 514 -9.12 -3.86 15.12
C GLU A 514 -10.32 -4.16 14.20
N ASN A 515 -10.65 -5.44 14.00
CA ASN A 515 -11.63 -5.89 13.02
C ASN A 515 -12.87 -6.45 13.72
N GLU A 516 -12.90 -7.74 14.00
CA GLU A 516 -14.04 -8.43 14.60
C GLU A 516 -14.43 -7.86 15.97
N SER A 517 -13.46 -7.46 16.80
CA SER A 517 -13.75 -6.83 18.10
C SER A 517 -14.42 -5.47 17.95
N LEU A 518 -14.12 -4.70 16.89
CA LEU A 518 -14.81 -3.44 16.62
C LEU A 518 -16.25 -3.68 16.16
N VAL A 519 -16.48 -4.72 15.35
CA VAL A 519 -17.84 -5.12 14.95
C VAL A 519 -18.66 -5.53 16.17
N ARG A 520 -18.12 -6.37 17.05
CA ARG A 520 -18.77 -6.74 18.32
C ARG A 520 -19.10 -5.50 19.15
N TYR A 521 -18.12 -4.60 19.34
CA TYR A 521 -18.33 -3.33 20.03
C TYR A 521 -19.49 -2.52 19.43
N ALA A 522 -19.56 -2.40 18.09
CA ALA A 522 -20.60 -1.65 17.41
C ALA A 522 -22.01 -2.25 17.66
N LEU A 523 -22.17 -3.57 17.54
CA LEU A 523 -23.44 -4.27 17.76
C LEU A 523 -23.88 -4.26 19.24
N ASP A 524 -22.93 -4.31 20.16
CA ASP A 524 -23.21 -4.25 21.58
C ASP A 524 -23.62 -2.84 22.02
N THR A 525 -22.97 -1.82 21.47
CA THR A 525 -23.15 -0.40 21.86
C THR A 525 -24.37 0.24 21.18
N TYR A 526 -24.58 -0.03 19.90
CA TYR A 526 -25.58 0.66 19.09
C TYR A 526 -26.65 -0.32 18.60
N LYS A 527 -27.77 -0.41 19.33
CA LYS A 527 -28.86 -1.36 19.04
C LYS A 527 -29.60 -1.09 17.74
N PHE A 528 -29.50 0.13 17.21
CA PHE A 528 -30.02 0.49 15.90
C PHE A 528 -29.07 0.11 14.74
N LEU A 529 -27.87 -0.41 15.01
CA LEU A 529 -26.99 -0.93 13.97
C LEU A 529 -27.19 -2.42 13.77
N SER A 530 -27.21 -2.85 12.51
CA SER A 530 -27.18 -4.27 12.14
C SER A 530 -26.18 -4.51 11.02
N LEU A 531 -25.59 -5.70 10.95
CA LEU A 531 -24.72 -6.08 9.85
C LEU A 531 -25.54 -6.26 8.57
N GLY A 532 -25.07 -5.66 7.48
CA GLY A 532 -25.70 -5.75 6.16
C GLY A 532 -24.97 -6.73 5.25
N SER A 533 -25.72 -7.37 4.33
CA SER A 533 -25.13 -8.16 3.27
C SER A 533 -24.27 -7.28 2.34
N GLN A 534 -23.19 -7.87 1.84
CA GLN A 534 -22.19 -7.18 1.04
C GLN A 534 -22.19 -7.73 -0.39
N HIS A 535 -22.17 -6.83 -1.36
CA HIS A 535 -22.01 -7.16 -2.76
C HIS A 535 -20.93 -6.25 -3.39
N PRO A 536 -19.92 -6.83 -4.08
CA PRO A 536 -19.65 -8.26 -4.23
C PRO A 536 -19.13 -8.90 -2.92
N LYS A 537 -19.37 -10.20 -2.76
CA LYS A 537 -18.73 -11.03 -1.71
C LYS A 537 -17.55 -11.78 -2.33
N VAL A 538 -16.36 -11.24 -2.13
CA VAL A 538 -15.08 -11.75 -2.67
C VAL A 538 -14.24 -12.37 -1.56
N GLY A 539 -14.16 -11.71 -0.40
CA GLY A 539 -13.39 -12.19 0.75
C GLY A 539 -14.06 -13.37 1.46
N GLY A 540 -13.29 -14.04 2.32
CA GLY A 540 -13.78 -15.06 3.23
C GLY A 540 -14.55 -14.50 4.42
N PRO A 541 -15.11 -15.37 5.29
CA PRO A 541 -15.81 -14.95 6.49
C PRO A 541 -14.86 -14.34 7.53
N GLY A 542 -15.43 -13.63 8.51
CA GLY A 542 -14.70 -13.14 9.68
C GLY A 542 -14.32 -14.25 10.67
N ILE A 543 -13.57 -13.88 11.70
CA ILE A 543 -13.14 -14.80 12.76
C ILE A 543 -14.22 -14.91 13.84
N ILE A 544 -14.56 -16.15 14.22
CA ILE A 544 -15.55 -16.45 15.26
C ILE A 544 -14.92 -16.62 16.64
N GLY A 545 -15.73 -16.42 17.68
CA GLY A 545 -15.38 -16.80 19.05
C GLY A 545 -14.76 -15.68 19.88
N SER A 546 -13.73 -16.02 20.66
CA SER A 546 -13.10 -15.06 21.58
C SER A 546 -11.64 -15.41 21.88
N CYS A 547 -10.86 -14.41 22.27
CA CYS A 547 -9.47 -14.59 22.68
C CYS A 547 -9.23 -14.04 24.09
N LYS A 548 -8.61 -14.86 24.95
CA LYS A 548 -8.10 -14.42 26.25
C LYS A 548 -6.68 -13.91 26.08
N LEU A 549 -6.47 -12.64 26.40
CA LEU A 549 -5.14 -12.05 26.31
C LEU A 549 -4.22 -12.57 27.44
N PRO A 550 -2.89 -12.65 27.21
CA PRO A 550 -1.94 -13.23 28.17
C PRO A 550 -2.00 -12.64 29.58
N ASN A 551 -2.38 -11.36 29.72
CA ASN A 551 -2.45 -10.65 30.99
C ASN A 551 -3.74 -10.94 31.80
N LYS A 552 -4.56 -11.91 31.39
CA LYS A 552 -5.75 -12.46 32.11
C LYS A 552 -6.85 -11.47 32.54
N ALA A 553 -6.74 -10.17 32.25
CA ALA A 553 -7.70 -9.15 32.69
C ALA A 553 -8.85 -8.88 31.69
N TYR A 554 -8.71 -9.27 30.43
CA TYR A 554 -9.69 -8.94 29.38
C TYR A 554 -9.83 -10.08 28.36
N THR A 555 -11.07 -10.40 27.99
CA THR A 555 -11.42 -11.34 26.92
C THR A 555 -11.99 -10.55 25.76
N GLU A 556 -11.36 -10.65 24.59
CA GLU A 556 -11.87 -10.07 23.35
C GLU A 556 -12.94 -11.00 22.78
N GLN A 557 -14.19 -10.54 22.74
CA GLN A 557 -15.27 -11.23 22.04
C GLN A 557 -15.28 -10.79 20.56
N TRP A 558 -15.48 -11.75 19.67
CA TRP A 558 -15.55 -11.54 18.22
C TRP A 558 -16.95 -11.90 17.71
N LEU A 559 -17.05 -12.53 16.55
CA LEU A 559 -18.32 -12.75 15.85
C LEU A 559 -18.96 -14.10 16.19
N THR A 560 -20.28 -14.17 16.02
CA THR A 560 -21.01 -15.44 15.85
C THR A 560 -20.81 -15.97 14.43
N GLU A 561 -21.22 -17.22 14.17
CA GLU A 561 -21.13 -17.83 12.84
C GLU A 561 -21.89 -17.01 11.78
N ASP A 562 -23.12 -16.60 12.08
CA ASP A 562 -23.96 -15.82 11.16
C ASP A 562 -23.36 -14.42 10.90
N GLU A 563 -22.86 -13.75 11.95
CA GLU A 563 -22.21 -12.44 11.82
C GLU A 563 -20.91 -12.53 11.01
N ALA A 564 -20.13 -13.61 11.17
CA ALA A 564 -18.91 -13.84 10.42
C ALA A 564 -19.15 -13.95 8.91
N GLN A 565 -20.31 -14.45 8.49
CA GLN A 565 -20.70 -14.52 7.08
C GLN A 565 -21.12 -13.18 6.48
N LEU A 566 -21.43 -12.17 7.30
CA LEU A 566 -21.85 -10.84 6.85
C LEU A 566 -20.69 -9.86 6.71
N VAL A 567 -19.52 -10.19 7.24
CA VAL A 567 -18.26 -9.44 7.03
C VAL A 567 -17.43 -10.09 5.93
N GLN A 568 -16.41 -9.38 5.45
CA GLN A 568 -15.44 -9.93 4.50
C GLN A 568 -14.02 -9.75 5.02
N ARG A 569 -13.30 -10.86 5.16
CA ARG A 569 -11.88 -10.89 5.49
C ARG A 569 -11.09 -11.42 4.29
N PHE A 570 -10.08 -10.67 3.89
CA PHE A 570 -9.14 -11.07 2.86
C PHE A 570 -7.91 -11.64 3.55
N ASP A 571 -7.72 -12.95 3.38
CA ASP A 571 -6.62 -13.70 3.94
C ASP A 571 -5.43 -13.71 2.96
N PRO A 572 -4.25 -13.19 3.35
CA PRO A 572 -3.03 -13.24 2.54
C PRO A 572 -2.66 -14.63 2.03
N SER A 573 -2.96 -15.67 2.81
CA SER A 573 -2.61 -17.06 2.50
C SER A 573 -3.65 -17.79 1.65
N SER A 574 -4.76 -17.12 1.31
CA SER A 574 -5.80 -17.67 0.43
C SER A 574 -5.37 -17.66 -1.04
N SER A 575 -6.07 -18.44 -1.87
CA SER A 575 -5.87 -18.48 -3.32
C SER A 575 -6.18 -17.15 -4.04
N LEU A 576 -6.83 -16.19 -3.38
CA LEU A 576 -7.05 -14.84 -3.93
C LEU A 576 -5.76 -14.03 -4.00
N ASP A 577 -4.73 -14.43 -3.25
CA ASP A 577 -3.40 -13.81 -3.23
C ASP A 577 -3.47 -12.27 -3.06
N THR A 578 -4.37 -11.80 -2.19
CA THR A 578 -4.52 -10.37 -1.86
C THR A 578 -3.67 -9.98 -0.65
N MET A 579 -3.62 -8.68 -0.36
CA MET A 579 -3.24 -8.21 0.96
C MET A 579 -4.24 -8.67 2.05
N GLY A 580 -3.82 -8.59 3.31
CA GLY A 580 -4.69 -8.73 4.47
C GLY A 580 -5.62 -7.53 4.59
N PHE A 581 -6.93 -7.76 4.60
CA PHE A 581 -7.92 -6.69 4.60
C PHE A 581 -9.21 -7.12 5.27
N PHE A 582 -9.99 -6.16 5.77
CA PHE A 582 -11.27 -6.42 6.42
C PHE A 582 -12.32 -5.39 5.99
N ILE A 583 -13.56 -5.84 5.81
CA ILE A 583 -14.72 -5.01 5.44
C ILE A 583 -15.93 -5.43 6.27
N ALA A 584 -16.54 -4.48 6.96
CA ALA A 584 -17.83 -4.63 7.62
C ALA A 584 -18.79 -3.54 7.15
N LYS A 585 -20.02 -3.93 6.81
CA LYS A 585 -21.11 -3.02 6.41
C LYS A 585 -22.19 -3.02 7.49
N PHE A 586 -22.59 -1.84 7.92
CA PHE A 586 -23.65 -1.64 8.90
C PHE A 586 -24.82 -0.87 8.27
N ASN A 587 -26.03 -1.38 8.48
CA ASN A 587 -27.27 -0.66 8.23
C ASN A 587 -27.64 0.14 9.47
N VAL A 588 -28.08 1.38 9.28
CA VAL A 588 -28.46 2.28 10.38
C VAL A 588 -29.98 2.35 10.47
N GLY A 589 -30.55 1.81 11.54
CA GLY A 589 -31.96 1.91 11.87
C GLY A 589 -32.37 3.30 12.37
N GLN A 590 -33.58 3.39 12.93
CA GLN A 590 -34.01 4.60 13.63
C GLN A 590 -33.18 4.77 14.91
N LYS A 591 -32.67 5.99 15.14
CA LYS A 591 -31.97 6.33 16.38
C LYS A 591 -33.05 6.69 17.40
N GLU A 592 -33.16 5.92 18.47
CA GLU A 592 -33.98 6.32 19.62
C GLU A 592 -33.27 7.50 20.30
N ASP A 593 -34.03 8.58 20.56
CA ASP A 593 -33.53 9.84 21.14
C ASP A 593 -33.06 9.70 22.60
#